data_AF-A0A7V9GHG3-F1
#
_entry.id   AF-A0A7V9GHG3-F1
#
_cell.length_a   1.000
_cell.length_b   1.000
_cell.length_c   1.000
_cell.angle_alpha   90.00
_cell.angle_beta   90.00
_cell.angle_gamma   90.00
#
_symmetry.space_group_name_H-M   'P 1'
#
loop_
_entity.id
_entity.type
_entity.pdbx_description
1 polymer ?
#
loop_
_entity_poly.entity_id
_entity_poly.type
_entity_poly.pdbx_seq_one_letter_code
_entity_poly.pdbx_strand_id
1 'polypeptide(L)' 'MNEYLTVVLSAVTDPEFAGSEAATLRERLQRAGLLADHREATVPADRPDPAAVVAAGRRAAIGTPLSDLVTEGR' A
#
# COMPACT_ATOMS: atom_id res chain seq x y z
N MET A 1 -14.83 3.42 -13.39
CA MET A 1 -13.66 3.64 -12.51
C MET A 1 -12.48 2.96 -13.19
N ASN A 2 -11.42 3.70 -13.54
CA ASN A 2 -10.44 3.32 -14.56
C ASN A 2 -9.58 2.12 -14.14
N GLU A 3 -9.84 0.95 -14.73
CA GLU A 3 -9.04 -0.28 -14.64
C GLU A 3 -7.55 -0.03 -14.91
N TYR A 4 -7.23 0.92 -15.79
CA TYR A 4 -5.89 1.39 -16.07
C TYR A 4 -5.13 1.91 -14.83
N LEU A 5 -5.80 2.65 -13.94
CA LEU A 5 -5.16 3.16 -12.72
C LEU A 5 -4.83 2.03 -11.75
N THR A 6 -5.70 1.03 -11.66
CA THR A 6 -5.49 -0.15 -10.81
C THR A 6 -4.31 -0.99 -11.31
N VAL A 7 -4.22 -1.20 -12.63
CA VAL A 7 -3.11 -1.94 -13.26
C VAL A 7 -1.78 -1.20 -13.12
N VAL A 8 -1.77 0.13 -13.23
CA VAL A 8 -0.56 0.94 -13.04
C VAL A 8 -0.10 0.89 -11.58
N LEU A 9 -1.02 1.00 -10.62
CA LEU A 9 -0.68 0.91 -9.19
C LEU A 9 -0.25 -0.51 -8.77
N SER A 10 -0.85 -1.55 -9.36
CA SER A 10 -0.45 -2.94 -9.09
C SER A 10 0.94 -3.23 -9.65
N ALA A 11 1.29 -2.76 -10.85
CA ALA A 11 2.62 -2.94 -11.44
C ALA A 11 3.75 -2.17 -10.71
N VAL A 12 3.41 -1.11 -9.97
CA VAL A 12 4.36 -0.42 -9.08
C VAL A 12 4.67 -1.28 -7.86
N THR A 13 3.67 -2.02 -7.37
CA THR A 13 3.74 -2.81 -6.13
C THR A 13 4.23 -4.24 -6.36
N ASP A 14 3.98 -4.80 -7.55
CA ASP A 14 4.24 -6.20 -7.86
C ASP A 14 4.91 -6.39 -9.25
N PRO A 15 6.16 -6.88 -9.30
CA PRO A 15 6.90 -7.06 -10.54
C PRO A 15 6.38 -8.21 -11.42
N GLU A 16 5.55 -9.12 -10.91
CA GLU A 16 5.05 -10.27 -11.68
C GLU A 16 3.93 -9.91 -12.67
N PHE A 17 3.36 -8.71 -12.55
CA PHE A 17 2.33 -8.17 -13.45
C PHE A 17 2.88 -7.23 -14.54
N ALA A 18 4.20 -7.14 -14.71
CA ALA A 18 4.82 -6.18 -15.63
C ALA A 18 4.83 -6.68 -17.09
N GLY A 19 3.88 -6.19 -17.89
CA GLY A 19 4.01 -6.17 -19.36
C GLY A 19 5.14 -5.22 -19.83
N SER A 20 5.50 -5.26 -21.12
CA SER A 20 6.59 -4.44 -21.70
C SER A 20 6.40 -2.93 -21.53
N GLU A 21 5.15 -2.46 -21.54
CA GLU A 21 4.80 -1.06 -21.28
C GLU A 21 5.03 -0.67 -19.81
N ALA A 22 4.68 -1.56 -18.87
CA ALA A 22 4.94 -1.35 -17.45
C ALA A 22 6.44 -1.29 -17.15
N ALA A 23 7.25 -2.11 -17.84
CA ALA A 23 8.71 -2.05 -17.76
C ALA A 23 9.26 -0.70 -18.26
N THR A 24 8.75 -0.19 -19.39
CA THR A 24 9.13 1.11 -19.95
C THR A 24 8.75 2.27 -19.01
N LEU A 25 7.55 2.22 -18.43
CA LEU A 25 7.10 3.20 -17.46
C LEU A 25 7.97 3.17 -16.20
N ARG A 26 8.29 1.98 -15.69
CA ARG A 26 9.18 1.80 -14.53
C ARG A 26 10.57 2.40 -14.80
N GLU A 27 11.14 2.15 -15.98
CA GLU A 27 12.43 2.71 -16.37
C GLU A 27 12.40 4.26 -16.39
N ARG A 28 11.31 4.86 -16.91
CA ARG A 28 11.12 6.32 -16.90
C ARG A 28 10.98 6.87 -15.48
N LEU A 29 10.19 6.22 -14.64
CA LEU A 29 10.02 6.62 -13.24
C LEU A 29 11.32 6.48 -12.44
N GLN A 30 12.11 5.45 -12.72
CA GLN A 30 13.43 5.26 -12.12
C GLN A 30 14.39 6.38 -12.52
N ARG A 31 14.46 6.71 -13.82
CA ARG A 31 15.26 7.83 -14.33
C ARG A 31 14.84 9.18 -13.73
N ALA A 32 13.55 9.35 -13.42
CA ALA A 32 13.01 10.54 -12.79
C ALA A 32 13.23 10.57 -11.26
N GLY A 33 13.81 9.52 -10.66
CA GLY A 33 13.97 9.42 -9.20
C GLY A 33 12.65 9.29 -8.44
N LEU A 34 11.56 8.91 -9.13
CA LEU A 34 10.22 8.80 -8.56
C LEU A 34 9.91 7.40 -8.04
N LEU A 35 10.77 6.43 -8.34
CA LEU A 35 10.73 5.13 -7.67
C LEU A 35 11.58 5.21 -6.42
N ALA A 36 10.97 4.90 -5.28
CA ALA A 36 11.74 4.58 -4.09
C ALA A 36 12.62 3.38 -4.42
N ASP A 37 13.93 3.54 -4.30
CA ASP A 37 14.86 2.42 -4.35
C ASP A 37 14.63 1.56 -3.10
N HIS A 38 13.72 0.59 -3.19
CA HIS A 38 13.52 -0.43 -2.16
C HIS A 38 14.80 -1.20 -1.84
N ARG A 39 15.87 -1.03 -2.63
CA ARG A 39 17.21 -1.57 -2.38
C ARG A 39 17.94 -0.90 -1.21
N GLU A 40 17.54 0.32 -0.82
CA GLU A 40 18.02 0.99 0.40
C GLU A 40 17.21 0.62 1.66
N ALA A 41 16.25 -0.31 1.54
CA ALA A 41 15.63 -0.94 2.71
C ALA A 41 16.58 -1.94 3.40
N THR A 42 17.83 -1.54 3.66
CA THR A 42 18.77 -2.20 4.56
C THR A 42 18.56 -1.80 6.01
N VAL A 43 17.65 -0.86 6.29
CA VAL A 43 17.14 -0.67 7.64
C VAL A 43 16.14 -1.81 7.90
N PRO A 44 16.41 -2.73 8.84
CA PRO A 44 15.37 -3.64 9.31
C PRO A 44 14.22 -2.76 9.75
N ALA A 45 13.07 -2.85 9.07
CA ALA A 45 11.89 -2.13 9.51
C ALA A 45 11.62 -2.59 10.95
N ASP A 46 11.76 -1.69 11.91
CA ASP A 46 11.54 -2.04 13.30
C ASP A 46 10.08 -2.44 13.43
N ARG A 47 9.86 -3.72 13.75
CA ARG A 47 8.50 -4.23 13.85
C ARG A 47 7.87 -3.52 15.04
N PRO A 48 6.70 -2.87 14.87
CA PRO A 48 6.04 -2.25 16.00
C PRO A 48 5.85 -3.26 17.12
N ASP A 49 6.05 -2.81 18.37
CA ASP A 49 5.84 -3.65 19.55
C ASP A 49 4.45 -4.32 19.46
N PRO A 50 4.38 -5.67 19.44
CA PRO A 50 3.12 -6.39 19.36
C PRO A 50 2.12 -5.96 20.43
N ALA A 51 2.58 -5.63 21.64
CA ALA A 51 1.71 -5.18 22.72
C ALA A 51 1.11 -3.80 22.41
N ALA A 52 1.89 -2.88 21.87
CA ALA A 52 1.42 -1.57 21.41
C ALA A 52 0.37 -1.70 20.29
N VAL A 53 0.58 -2.61 19.34
CA VAL A 53 -0.40 -2.89 18.27
C VAL A 53 -1.71 -3.43 18.84
N VAL A 54 -1.65 -4.40 19.76
CA VAL A 54 -2.85 -4.96 20.41
C VAL A 54 -3.59 -3.90 21.22
N ALA A 55 -2.87 -3.05 21.97
CA ALA A 55 -3.47 -1.96 22.73
C ALA A 55 -4.14 -0.90 21.82
N ALA A 56 -3.50 -0.55 20.69
CA ALA A 56 -4.08 0.34 19.69
C ALA A 56 -5.34 -0.28 19.06
N GLY A 57 -5.31 -1.56 18.70
CA GLY A 57 -6.47 -2.28 18.16
C GLY A 57 -7.64 -2.30 19.14
N ARG A 58 -7.39 -2.55 20.43
CA ARG A 58 -8.43 -2.49 21.48
C ARG A 58 -9.06 -1.10 21.60
N ARG A 59 -8.27 -0.03 21.51
CA ARG A 59 -8.80 1.35 21.54
C ARG A 59 -9.61 1.67 20.29
N ALA A 60 -9.15 1.25 19.12
CA ALA A 60 -9.85 1.48 17.85
C ALA A 60 -11.16 0.70 17.74
N ALA A 61 -11.26 -0.45 18.43
CA ALA A 61 -12.49 -1.23 18.52
C ALA A 61 -13.56 -0.60 19.42
N ILE A 62 -13.27 0.52 20.09
CA ILE A 62 -14.24 1.28 20.89
C ILE A 62 -14.91 2.31 19.99
N GLY A 63 -16.23 2.26 19.88
CA GLY A 63 -17.02 3.21 19.10
C GLY A 63 -18.12 2.52 18.31
N THR A 64 -18.66 3.22 17.31
CA THR A 64 -19.68 2.67 16.41
C THR A 64 -19.03 1.65 15.47
N PRO A 65 -19.51 0.40 15.44
CA PRO A 65 -19.09 -0.59 14.47
C PRO A 65 -19.25 -0.07 13.03
N LEU A 66 -18.29 -0.38 12.17
CA LEU A 66 -18.37 -0.04 10.75
C LEU A 66 -19.64 -0.62 10.09
N SER A 67 -20.07 -1.80 10.54
CA SER A 67 -21.34 -2.42 10.09
C SER A 67 -22.53 -1.50 10.29
N ASP A 68 -22.54 -0.74 11.38
CA ASP A 68 -23.66 0.10 11.76
C ASP A 68 -23.64 1.37 10.92
N LEU A 69 -22.46 1.96 10.68
CA LEU A 69 -22.29 3.09 9.75
C LEU A 69 -22.71 2.74 8.32
N VAL A 70 -22.30 1.57 7.83
CA VAL A 70 -22.67 1.07 6.51
C VAL A 70 -24.19 0.85 6.41
N THR A 71 -24.81 0.31 7.47
CA THR A 71 -26.26 0.13 7.53
C THR A 71 -27.00 1.48 7.53
N GLU A 72 -26.44 2.49 8.20
CA GLU A 72 -26.95 3.86 8.24
C GLU A 72 -26.65 4.68 6.96
N GLY A 73 -25.94 4.10 6.00
CA GLY A 73 -25.59 4.76 4.73
C GLY A 73 -24.55 5.88 4.87
N ARG A 74 -23.65 5.76 5.85
CA ARG A 74 -22.58 6.73 6.14
C ARG A 74 -21.19 6.10 6.05
#